data_AF-A0A6A5TZZ7-F1
#
_entry.id   AF-A0A6A5TZZ7-F1
#
_cell.length_a   1.000
_cell.length_b   1.000
_cell.length_c   1.000
_cell.angle_alpha   90.00
_cell.angle_beta   90.00
_cell.angle_gamma   90.00
#
_symmetry.space_group_name_H-M   'P 1'
#
loop_
_entity.id
_entity.type
_entity.pdbx_description
1 polymer ?
#
loop_
_entity_poly.entity_id
_entity_poly.type
_entity_poly.pdbx_seq_one_letter_code
_entity_poly.pdbx_strand_id
1 'polypeptide(L)'
;MSAQNSAGIQTLLDAEREAQKIVQEDRTKRVKEARSEAQKEIEDYRTEKENEFQKFEKEHSSGNKKAEDDAKKDTDEKVKEIEQIGEKSGSKVVEQLISAVTDAKPEPPRGRD
;
A
#
# COMPACT_ATOMS: atom_id res chain seq x y z
N MET A 1 -11.39 56.47 -63.34
CA MET A 1 -11.13 55.03 -63.07
C MET A 1 -10.33 54.88 -61.77
N SER A 2 -10.90 55.29 -60.63
CA SER A 2 -10.15 55.41 -59.36
C SER A 2 -10.87 54.76 -58.17
N ALA A 3 -12.21 54.73 -58.19
CA ALA A 3 -13.03 54.12 -57.14
C ALA A 3 -12.98 52.58 -57.13
N GLN A 4 -12.74 51.93 -58.27
CA GLN A 4 -12.55 50.46 -58.34
C GLN A 4 -11.25 50.01 -57.67
N ASN A 5 -10.19 50.82 -57.72
CA ASN A 5 -8.92 50.51 -57.05
C ASN A 5 -9.03 50.64 -55.52
N SER A 6 -9.76 51.64 -55.01
CA SER A 6 -9.93 51.79 -53.55
C SER A 6 -10.82 50.70 -52.93
N ALA A 7 -11.87 50.26 -53.64
CA ALA A 7 -12.75 49.19 -53.15
C ALA A 7 -12.02 47.83 -53.09
N GLY A 8 -11.25 47.48 -54.12
CA GLY A 8 -10.46 46.23 -54.13
C GLY A 8 -9.37 46.19 -53.07
N ILE A 9 -8.68 47.32 -52.83
CA ILE A 9 -7.69 47.43 -51.74
C ILE A 9 -8.35 47.24 -50.38
N GLN A 10 -9.53 47.83 -50.15
CA GLN A 10 -10.24 47.67 -48.89
C GLN A 10 -10.63 46.21 -48.64
N THR A 11 -11.11 45.49 -49.65
CA THR A 11 -11.41 44.06 -49.54
C THR A 11 -10.17 43.22 -49.21
N LEU A 12 -9.01 43.53 -49.79
CA LEU A 12 -7.75 42.84 -49.47
C LEU A 12 -7.29 43.12 -48.03
N LEU A 13 -7.43 44.35 -47.55
CA LEU A 13 -7.09 44.71 -46.16
C LEU A 13 -8.01 44.01 -45.14
N ASP A 14 -9.30 43.90 -45.46
CA ASP A 14 -10.25 43.19 -44.61
C ASP A 14 -9.96 41.69 -44.59
N ALA A 15 -9.63 41.09 -45.75
CA ALA A 15 -9.19 39.71 -45.85
C ALA A 15 -7.88 39.45 -45.08
N GLU A 16 -6.92 40.39 -45.09
CA GLU A 16 -5.68 40.28 -44.31
C GLU A 16 -5.96 40.27 -42.80
N ARG A 17 -6.84 41.16 -42.32
CA ARG A 17 -7.24 41.19 -40.90
C ARG A 17 -7.94 39.90 -40.47
N GLU A 18 -8.81 39.38 -41.31
CA GLU A 18 -9.52 38.13 -41.03
C GLU A 18 -8.55 36.94 -41.00
N ALA A 19 -7.62 36.86 -41.96
CA ALA A 19 -6.57 35.84 -41.96
C ALA A 19 -5.68 35.94 -40.71
N GLN A 20 -5.26 37.13 -40.30
CA GLN A 20 -4.47 37.33 -39.08
C GLN A 20 -5.23 36.87 -37.83
N LYS A 21 -6.53 37.15 -37.75
CA LYS A 21 -7.39 36.73 -36.64
C LYS A 21 -7.51 35.21 -36.59
N ILE A 22 -7.76 34.55 -37.72
CA ILE A 22 -7.84 33.08 -37.82
C ILE A 22 -6.53 32.44 -37.33
N VAL A 23 -5.38 32.95 -37.77
CA VAL A 23 -4.06 32.42 -37.36
C VAL A 23 -3.82 32.59 -35.86
N GLN A 24 -4.19 33.74 -35.27
CA GLN A 24 -4.06 33.95 -33.82
C GLN A 24 -4.99 33.05 -33.01
N GLU A 25 -6.24 32.90 -33.44
CA GLU A 25 -7.20 32.02 -32.78
C GLU A 25 -6.74 30.56 -32.83
N ASP A 26 -6.28 30.09 -33.99
CA ASP A 26 -5.80 28.73 -34.16
C ASP A 26 -4.55 28.45 -33.32
N ARG A 27 -3.59 29.37 -33.28
CA ARG A 27 -2.42 29.26 -32.38
C ARG A 27 -2.84 29.15 -30.92
N THR A 28 -3.84 29.93 -30.50
CA THR A 28 -4.32 29.91 -29.11
C THR A 28 -5.09 28.63 -28.79
N LYS A 29 -5.87 28.10 -29.75
CA LYS A 29 -6.58 26.82 -29.62
C LYS A 29 -5.59 25.66 -29.46
N ARG A 30 -4.60 25.54 -30.36
CA ARG A 30 -3.58 24.47 -30.28
C ARG A 30 -2.84 24.47 -28.94
N VAL A 31 -2.49 25.64 -28.41
CA VAL A 31 -1.81 25.75 -27.10
C VAL A 31 -2.73 25.33 -25.96
N LYS A 32 -4.02 25.67 -26.01
CA LYS A 32 -5.00 25.25 -25.00
C LYS A 32 -5.26 23.75 -25.06
N GLU A 33 -5.42 23.20 -26.26
CA GLU A 33 -5.61 21.76 -26.50
C GLU A 33 -4.41 20.97 -25.97
N ALA A 34 -3.18 21.34 -26.35
CA ALA A 34 -1.97 20.68 -25.86
C ALA A 34 -1.85 20.72 -24.32
N ARG A 35 -2.24 21.84 -23.69
CA ARG A 35 -2.27 21.93 -22.22
C ARG A 35 -3.33 21.03 -21.60
N SER A 36 -4.52 21.00 -22.18
CA SER A 36 -5.63 20.16 -21.68
C SER A 36 -5.31 18.68 -21.85
N GLU A 37 -4.71 18.29 -22.98
CA GLU A 37 -4.28 16.92 -23.23
C GLU A 37 -3.18 16.49 -22.26
N ALA A 38 -2.15 17.33 -22.06
CA ALA A 38 -1.10 17.03 -21.09
C ALA A 38 -1.63 16.93 -19.64
N GLN A 39 -2.58 17.80 -19.25
CA GLN A 39 -3.23 17.70 -17.95
C GLN A 39 -4.01 16.40 -17.79
N LYS A 40 -4.76 16.01 -18.82
CA LYS A 40 -5.50 14.76 -18.83
C LYS A 40 -4.57 13.54 -18.72
N GLU A 41 -3.48 13.52 -19.47
CA GLU A 41 -2.50 12.44 -19.42
C GLU A 41 -1.81 12.34 -18.05
N ILE A 42 -1.53 13.48 -17.41
CA ILE A 42 -1.00 13.51 -16.03
C ILE A 42 -2.03 12.96 -15.03
N GLU A 43 -3.30 13.32 -15.17
CA GLU A 43 -4.37 12.82 -14.31
C GLU A 43 -4.56 11.31 -14.50
N ASP A 44 -4.63 10.85 -15.74
CA ASP A 44 -4.75 9.43 -16.07
C ASP A 44 -3.56 8.63 -15.49
N TYR A 45 -2.32 9.12 -15.66
CA TYR A 45 -1.13 8.48 -15.09
C TYR A 45 -1.13 8.48 -13.56
N ARG A 46 -1.58 9.56 -12.92
CA ARG A 46 -1.73 9.62 -11.46
C ARG A 46 -2.76 8.62 -10.97
N THR A 47 -3.91 8.54 -11.62
CA THR A 47 -4.96 7.59 -11.27
C THR A 47 -4.50 6.15 -11.49
N GLU A 48 -3.78 5.85 -12.56
CA GLU A 48 -3.19 4.54 -12.78
C GLU A 48 -2.20 4.17 -11.67
N LYS A 49 -1.26 5.07 -11.33
CA LYS A 49 -0.29 4.83 -10.26
C LYS A 49 -0.92 4.70 -8.88
N GLU A 50 -1.94 5.50 -8.58
CA GLU A 50 -2.70 5.38 -7.34
C GLU A 50 -3.43 4.04 -7.26
N ASN A 51 -4.04 3.59 -8.36
CA ASN A 51 -4.70 2.29 -8.41
C ASN A 51 -3.70 1.13 -8.26
N GLU A 52 -2.53 1.21 -8.89
CA GLU A 52 -1.43 0.27 -8.68
C GLU A 52 -0.97 0.26 -7.23
N PHE A 53 -0.77 1.43 -6.63
CA PHE A 53 -0.37 1.57 -5.24
C PHE A 53 -1.40 0.96 -4.28
N GLN A 54 -2.68 1.27 -4.45
CA GLN A 54 -3.75 0.71 -3.62
C GLN A 54 -3.90 -0.81 -3.80
N LYS A 55 -3.70 -1.34 -5.01
CA LYS A 55 -3.68 -2.79 -5.23
C LYS A 55 -2.49 -3.42 -4.52
N PHE A 56 -1.30 -2.85 -4.69
CA PHE A 56 -0.09 -3.30 -4.04
C PHE A 56 -0.23 -3.27 -2.52
N GLU A 57 -0.79 -2.18 -1.97
CA GLU A 57 -1.07 -2.04 -0.55
C GLU A 57 -2.08 -3.09 -0.07
N LYS A 58 -3.17 -3.34 -0.79
CA LYS A 58 -4.14 -4.40 -0.41
C LYS A 58 -3.52 -5.80 -0.46
N GLU A 59 -2.73 -6.09 -1.48
CA GLU A 59 -2.06 -7.39 -1.64
C GLU A 59 -0.98 -7.58 -0.55
N HIS A 60 -0.19 -6.55 -0.25
CA HIS A 60 0.94 -6.64 0.69
C HIS A 60 0.54 -6.37 2.16
N SER A 61 -0.50 -5.58 2.41
CA SER A 61 -1.07 -5.43 3.77
C SER A 61 -1.68 -6.73 4.29
N SER A 62 -2.04 -7.65 3.39
CA SER A 62 -2.50 -8.99 3.76
C SER A 62 -1.37 -9.91 4.25
N GLY A 63 -0.10 -9.56 4.00
CA GLY A 63 1.06 -10.35 4.42
C GLY A 63 1.14 -10.52 5.93
N ASN A 64 0.84 -9.47 6.68
CA ASN A 64 0.83 -9.54 8.16
C ASN A 64 -0.30 -10.41 8.69
N LYS A 65 -1.49 -10.39 8.06
CA LYS A 65 -2.62 -11.22 8.50
C LYS A 65 -2.35 -12.70 8.30
N LYS A 66 -1.79 -13.10 7.15
CA LYS A 66 -1.40 -14.50 6.92
C LYS A 66 -0.34 -14.96 7.91
N ALA A 67 0.71 -14.15 8.12
CA ALA A 67 1.75 -14.46 9.09
C ALA A 67 1.20 -14.56 10.52
N GLU A 68 0.28 -13.67 10.91
CA GLU A 68 -0.40 -13.74 12.21
C GLU A 68 -1.29 -14.99 12.34
N ASP A 69 -2.06 -15.33 11.31
CA ASP A 69 -2.97 -16.49 11.35
C ASP A 69 -2.19 -17.82 11.37
N ASP A 70 -1.10 -17.90 10.61
CA ASP A 70 -0.20 -19.07 10.63
C ASP A 70 0.52 -19.19 11.99
N ALA A 71 1.03 -18.08 12.54
CA ALA A 71 1.65 -18.07 13.86
C ALA A 71 0.65 -18.43 14.98
N LYS A 72 -0.61 -18.00 14.88
CA LYS A 72 -1.68 -18.39 15.82
C LYS A 72 -1.96 -19.88 15.77
N LYS A 73 -2.07 -20.48 14.58
CA LYS A 73 -2.26 -21.93 14.44
C LYS A 73 -1.13 -22.73 15.06
N ASP A 74 0.13 -22.38 14.74
CA ASP A 74 1.30 -23.04 15.31
C ASP A 74 1.33 -22.92 16.83
N THR A 75 0.97 -21.73 17.35
CA THR A 75 0.90 -21.49 18.80
C THR A 75 -0.19 -22.36 19.44
N ASP A 76 -1.38 -22.42 18.87
CA ASP A 76 -2.49 -23.23 19.38
C ASP A 76 -2.15 -24.73 19.38
N GLU A 77 -1.46 -25.21 18.34
CA GLU A 77 -0.96 -26.59 18.30
C GLU A 77 0.07 -26.85 19.40
N LYS A 78 1.02 -25.92 19.60
CA LYS A 78 2.04 -26.03 20.66
C LYS A 78 1.44 -25.96 22.06
N VAL A 79 0.44 -25.12 22.29
CA VAL A 79 -0.28 -25.05 23.56
C VAL A 79 -0.98 -26.38 23.86
N LYS A 80 -1.69 -26.96 22.88
CA LYS A 80 -2.33 -28.27 23.05
C LYS A 80 -1.31 -29.38 23.33
N GLU A 81 -0.16 -29.35 22.67
CA GLU A 81 0.93 -30.29 22.93
C GLU A 81 1.45 -30.16 24.37
N ILE A 82 1.66 -28.92 24.85
CA ILE A 82 2.09 -28.65 26.23
C ILE A 82 1.02 -29.10 27.24
N GLU A 83 -0.25 -28.82 27.00
CA GLU A 83 -1.35 -29.26 27.86
C GLU A 83 -1.38 -30.80 27.97
N GLN A 84 -1.28 -31.51 26.84
CA GLN A 84 -1.24 -32.98 26.85
C GLN A 84 -0.01 -33.54 27.58
N ILE A 85 1.16 -32.91 27.44
CA ILE A 85 2.36 -33.30 28.20
C ILE A 85 2.15 -33.03 29.68
N GLY A 86 1.55 -31.88 30.03
CA GLY A 86 1.20 -31.51 31.40
C GLY A 86 0.24 -32.50 32.05
N GLU A 87 -0.80 -32.93 31.33
CA GLU A 87 -1.73 -33.96 31.81
C GLU A 87 -1.03 -35.32 32.02
N LYS A 88 -0.17 -35.74 31.08
CA LYS A 88 0.52 -37.04 31.16
C LYS A 88 1.58 -37.08 32.25
N SER A 89 2.35 -36.00 32.40
CA SER A 89 3.48 -35.93 33.33
C SER A 89 3.11 -35.34 34.69
N GLY A 90 2.02 -34.58 34.76
CA GLY A 90 1.62 -33.82 35.95
C GLY A 90 1.39 -34.71 37.16
N SER A 91 0.63 -35.81 37.00
CA SER A 91 0.40 -36.76 38.10
C SER A 91 1.71 -37.36 38.63
N LYS A 92 2.66 -37.68 37.74
CA LYS A 92 3.97 -38.22 38.10
C LYS A 92 4.83 -37.20 38.84
N VAL A 93 4.82 -35.94 38.41
CA VAL A 93 5.56 -34.86 39.08
C VAL A 93 4.97 -34.57 40.46
N VAL A 94 3.64 -34.57 40.59
CA VAL A 94 2.96 -34.42 41.88
C VAL A 94 3.34 -35.54 42.84
N GLU A 95 3.32 -36.81 42.40
CA GLU A 95 3.77 -37.94 43.21
C GLU A 95 5.24 -37.82 43.62
N GLN A 96 6.13 -37.41 42.70
CA GLN A 96 7.55 -37.20 43.01
C GLN A 96 7.76 -36.08 44.04
N LEU A 97 7.02 -34.98 43.92
CA LEU A 97 7.09 -33.87 44.88
C LEU A 97 6.57 -34.28 46.26
N ILE A 98 5.44 -35.00 46.31
CA ILE A 98 4.89 -35.53 47.57
C ILE A 98 5.89 -36.48 48.21
N SER A 99 6.44 -37.43 47.45
CA SER A 99 7.44 -38.38 47.93
C SER A 99 8.70 -37.68 48.43
N ALA A 100 9.19 -36.63 47.76
CA ALA A 100 10.37 -35.89 48.18
C ALA A 100 10.14 -35.12 49.49
N VAL A 101 8.91 -34.65 49.74
CA VAL A 101 8.54 -33.92 50.96
C VAL A 101 8.28 -34.88 52.13
N THR A 102 7.72 -36.06 51.87
CA THR A 102 7.40 -37.03 52.92
C THR A 102 8.57 -37.95 53.28
N ASP A 103 9.52 -38.19 52.37
CA ASP A 103 10.70 -39.02 52.60
C ASP A 103 11.80 -38.22 53.30
N ALA A 104 11.61 -37.99 54.60
CA ALA A 104 12.59 -37.31 55.44
C ALA A 104 13.87 -38.16 55.57
N LYS A 105 14.94 -37.73 54.90
CA LYS A 105 16.30 -38.26 55.07
C LYS A 105 17.11 -37.31 55.95
N PRO A 106 17.09 -37.49 57.28
CA PRO A 106 17.90 -36.69 58.18
C PRO A 106 19.39 -36.99 57.95
N GLU A 107 20.12 -36.03 57.38
CA GLU A 107 21.57 -36.04 57.42
C GLU A 107 22.06 -35.34 58.69
N PRO A 108 23.01 -35.92 59.44
CA PRO A 108 23.66 -35.21 60.52
C PRO A 108 24.34 -33.95 59.94
N PRO A 109 24.27 -32.81 60.65
CA PRO A 109 24.96 -31.59 60.22
C PRO A 109 26.42 -31.93 59.94
N ARG A 110 26.92 -31.63 58.74
CA ARG A 110 28.33 -31.86 58.40
C ARG A 110 29.16 -31.05 59.39
N GLY A 111 29.90 -31.76 60.24
CA GLY A 111 30.78 -31.17 61.22
C GLY A 111 31.73 -30.21 60.53
N ARG A 112 31.91 -29.02 61.12
CA ARG A 112 33.04 -28.16 60.78
C ARG A 112 34.30 -28.88 61.24
N ASP A 113 35.16 -29.24 60.29
CA ASP A 113 36.59 -29.35 60.56
C ASP A 113 37.12 -28.01 61.11
#